data_AF-A0A952HV39-F1
#
_entry.id   AF-A0A952HV39-F1
#
_cell.length_a   1.000
_cell.length_b   1.000
_cell.length_c   1.000
_cell.angle_alpha   90.00
_cell.angle_beta   90.00
_cell.angle_gamma   90.00
#
_symmetry.space_group_name_H-M   'P 1'
#
loop_
_entity.id
_entity.type
_entity.pdbx_description
1 polymer ?
#
loop_
_entity_poly.entity_id
_entity_poly.type
_entity_poly.pdbx_seq_one_letter_code
_entity_poly.pdbx_strand_id
1 'polypeptide(L)'
;MNKQTSIITHAVYGLYLHSLLYIDEHWTKDMIYKIFSTDNEEYFFGAWCSYVEFNYPYYEAYSLLKDIYACAIENMKYNLESECNRGLVHHLVFLYGWGIISLDEPIFQRFWEKANDNIRGYFIWYTEQQLKKDEIPRDIIQRFKELWKWRLDYIRNTSNKNDFQKELENFIEWMNSKKLDDKWALENLIETIKLSNSITYEHISVLETLIETVNKFPELVLNYLELLIYKVSEIDLNLYLTEIKKFIEEISEILKSNEKNDLKEKLKNIKGIINLRLGKDIFPDS
;
A
#
# COMPACT_ATOMS: atom_id res chain seq x y z
N MET A 1 -41.20 -11.30 12.42
CA MET A 1 -40.33 -10.48 11.54
C MET A 1 -39.62 -11.45 10.59
N ASN A 2 -39.60 -11.21 9.27
CA ASN A 2 -38.89 -12.11 8.35
C ASN A 2 -37.37 -11.88 8.46
N LYS A 3 -36.56 -12.90 8.17
CA LYS A 3 -35.09 -12.91 8.28
C LYS A 3 -34.44 -11.73 7.55
N GLN A 4 -34.90 -11.41 6.34
CA GLN A 4 -34.40 -10.27 5.55
C GLN A 4 -34.69 -8.91 6.22
N THR A 5 -35.86 -8.75 6.85
CA THR A 5 -36.21 -7.55 7.62
C THR A 5 -35.28 -7.38 8.82
N SER A 6 -34.85 -8.48 9.43
CA SER A 6 -33.89 -8.45 10.54
C SER A 6 -32.51 -8.02 10.09
N ILE A 7 -31.97 -8.56 8.99
CA ILE A 7 -30.66 -8.14 8.45
C ILE A 7 -30.65 -6.63 8.14
N ILE A 8 -31.70 -6.12 7.49
CA ILE A 8 -31.84 -4.68 7.20
C ILE A 8 -31.85 -3.86 8.50
N THR A 9 -32.51 -4.35 9.55
CA THR A 9 -32.53 -3.67 10.85
C THR A 9 -31.12 -3.53 11.44
N HIS A 10 -30.34 -4.60 11.41
CA HIS A 10 -28.94 -4.57 11.88
C HIS A 10 -28.07 -3.65 11.02
N ALA A 11 -28.23 -3.69 9.70
CA ALA A 11 -27.55 -2.77 8.78
C ALA A 11 -27.86 -1.29 9.09
N VAL A 12 -29.13 -0.96 9.37
CA VAL A 12 -29.54 0.39 9.77
C VAL A 12 -28.89 0.79 11.10
N TYR A 13 -28.80 -0.11 12.09
CA TYR A 13 -28.07 0.20 13.33
C TYR A 13 -26.58 0.44 13.10
N GLY A 14 -25.92 -0.36 12.27
CA GLY A 14 -24.51 -0.16 11.91
C GLY A 14 -24.28 1.17 11.20
N LEU A 15 -25.12 1.49 10.21
CA LEU A 15 -25.11 2.74 9.45
C LEU A 15 -25.19 3.97 10.38
N TYR A 16 -26.10 3.95 11.35
CA TYR A 16 -26.35 5.09 12.24
C TYR A 16 -25.63 5.02 13.59
N LEU A 17 -24.63 4.13 13.74
CA LEU A 17 -24.04 3.88 15.06
C LEU A 17 -23.50 5.15 15.75
N HIS A 18 -22.82 6.03 15.01
CA HIS A 18 -22.34 7.30 15.60
C HIS A 18 -23.49 8.23 16.01
N SER A 19 -24.56 8.29 15.22
CA SER A 19 -25.75 9.06 15.57
C SER A 19 -26.41 8.50 16.83
N LEU A 20 -26.44 7.18 16.99
CA LEU A 20 -26.97 6.53 18.19
C LEU A 20 -26.12 6.83 19.42
N LEU A 21 -24.79 6.73 19.31
CA LEU A 21 -23.86 7.11 20.38
C LEU A 21 -24.02 8.57 20.80
N TYR A 22 -24.28 9.46 19.85
CA TYR A 22 -24.51 10.88 20.12
C TYR A 22 -25.87 11.14 20.80
N ILE A 23 -26.93 10.43 20.40
CA ILE A 23 -28.28 10.63 20.93
C ILE A 23 -28.44 10.01 22.32
N ASP A 24 -28.01 8.76 22.49
CA ASP A 24 -28.07 8.02 23.76
C ASP A 24 -26.88 7.06 23.85
N GLU A 25 -25.79 7.57 24.40
CA GLU A 25 -24.53 6.84 24.57
C GLU A 25 -24.70 5.60 25.44
N HIS A 26 -25.45 5.71 26.55
CA HIS A 26 -25.64 4.61 27.50
C HIS A 26 -26.43 3.47 26.88
N TRP A 27 -27.57 3.77 26.27
CA TRP A 27 -28.37 2.75 25.57
C TRP A 27 -27.56 2.10 24.46
N THR A 28 -26.83 2.88 23.67
CA THR A 28 -26.06 2.35 22.54
C THR A 28 -24.97 1.41 23.00
N LYS A 29 -24.22 1.76 24.06
CA LYS A 29 -23.21 0.90 24.68
C LYS A 29 -23.80 -0.42 25.17
N ASP A 30 -24.95 -0.38 25.84
CA ASP A 30 -25.64 -1.58 26.34
C ASP A 30 -26.15 -2.49 25.20
N MET A 31 -26.41 -1.90 24.02
CA MET A 31 -26.92 -2.63 22.86
C MET A 31 -25.85 -3.10 21.88
N ILE A 32 -24.56 -2.79 22.07
CA ILE A 32 -23.50 -3.12 21.08
C ILE A 32 -23.52 -4.59 20.65
N TYR A 33 -23.56 -5.53 21.59
CA TYR A 33 -23.56 -6.95 21.27
C TYR A 33 -24.90 -7.47 20.69
N LYS A 34 -25.98 -6.69 20.82
CA LYS A 34 -27.24 -6.96 20.14
C LYS A 34 -27.30 -6.33 18.75
N ILE A 35 -26.61 -5.21 18.54
CA ILE A 35 -26.46 -4.59 17.21
C ILE A 35 -25.51 -5.45 16.37
N PHE A 36 -24.36 -5.81 16.94
CA PHE A 36 -23.36 -6.70 16.35
C PHE A 36 -23.51 -8.11 16.94
N SER A 37 -24.61 -8.77 16.59
CA SER A 37 -24.97 -10.12 17.07
C SER A 37 -23.94 -11.19 16.67
N THR A 38 -22.94 -11.43 17.52
CA THR A 38 -21.87 -12.42 17.27
C THR A 38 -22.36 -13.86 17.23
N ASP A 39 -23.57 -14.13 17.73
CA ASP A 39 -24.26 -15.41 17.66
C ASP A 39 -24.96 -15.65 16.31
N ASN A 40 -25.06 -14.62 15.45
CA ASN A 40 -25.68 -14.70 14.14
C ASN A 40 -24.85 -13.97 13.07
N GLU A 41 -24.13 -14.74 12.27
CA GLU A 41 -23.20 -14.25 11.24
C GLU A 41 -23.85 -13.22 10.28
N GLU A 42 -25.08 -13.44 9.83
CA GLU A 42 -25.73 -12.54 8.88
C GLU A 42 -26.14 -11.21 9.53
N TYR A 43 -26.54 -11.23 10.80
CA TYR A 43 -26.90 -10.01 11.53
C TYR A 43 -25.63 -9.23 11.89
N PHE A 44 -24.59 -9.94 12.31
CA PHE A 44 -23.27 -9.37 12.56
C PHE A 44 -22.75 -8.65 11.32
N PHE A 45 -22.64 -9.35 10.18
CA PHE A 45 -22.09 -8.75 8.95
C PHE A 45 -23.02 -7.71 8.34
N GLY A 46 -24.34 -7.81 8.55
CA GLY A 46 -25.28 -6.74 8.20
C GLY A 46 -24.93 -5.42 8.89
N ALA A 47 -24.80 -5.43 10.23
CA ALA A 47 -24.40 -4.24 10.98
C ALA A 47 -22.95 -3.82 10.70
N TRP A 48 -22.02 -4.78 10.71
CA TRP A 48 -20.59 -4.53 10.54
C TRP A 48 -20.27 -3.87 9.20
N CYS A 49 -20.79 -4.42 8.10
CA CYS A 49 -20.49 -3.88 6.78
C CYS A 49 -21.05 -2.47 6.59
N SER A 50 -22.27 -2.20 7.08
CA SER A 50 -22.81 -0.84 7.08
C SER A 50 -22.06 0.11 8.00
N TYR A 51 -21.51 -0.38 9.12
CA TYR A 51 -20.67 0.45 9.98
C TYR A 51 -19.39 0.87 9.24
N VAL A 52 -18.58 -0.08 8.76
CA VAL A 52 -17.26 0.24 8.16
C VAL A 52 -17.32 0.96 6.82
N GLU A 53 -18.46 0.91 6.14
CA GLU A 53 -18.64 1.62 4.87
C GLU A 53 -19.03 3.09 5.09
N PHE A 54 -19.81 3.39 6.14
CA PHE A 54 -20.46 4.70 6.28
C PHE A 54 -20.02 5.51 7.50
N ASN A 55 -19.23 4.94 8.41
CA ASN A 55 -18.85 5.59 9.66
C ASN A 55 -17.33 5.72 9.77
N TYR A 56 -16.83 6.91 10.11
CA TYR A 56 -15.38 7.11 10.26
C TYR A 56 -14.86 6.65 11.63
N PRO A 57 -13.81 5.82 11.71
CA PRO A 57 -13.29 5.41 13.01
C PRO A 57 -12.67 6.58 13.77
N TYR A 58 -12.78 6.54 15.09
CA TYR A 58 -12.09 7.44 16.02
C TYR A 58 -11.87 6.70 17.35
N TYR A 59 -11.10 7.29 18.27
CA TYR A 59 -10.61 6.60 19.45
C TYR A 59 -11.72 5.97 20.31
N GLU A 60 -12.76 6.73 20.65
CA GLU A 60 -13.83 6.28 21.53
C GLU A 60 -14.71 5.22 20.85
N ALA A 61 -15.06 5.40 19.57
CA ALA A 61 -15.79 4.38 18.80
C ALA A 61 -15.00 3.09 18.65
N TYR A 62 -13.70 3.17 18.35
CA TYR A 62 -12.85 1.98 18.28
C TYR A 62 -12.73 1.28 19.64
N SER A 63 -12.54 2.05 20.72
CA SER A 63 -12.43 1.50 22.07
C SER A 63 -13.68 0.71 22.48
N LEU A 64 -14.86 1.18 22.06
CA LEU A 64 -16.12 0.47 22.29
C LEU A 64 -16.27 -0.79 21.42
N LEU A 65 -15.75 -0.76 20.19
CA LEU A 65 -15.96 -1.81 19.20
C LEU A 65 -14.79 -2.78 19.06
N LYS A 66 -13.76 -2.70 19.91
CA LYS A 66 -12.52 -3.48 19.77
C LYS A 66 -12.78 -4.98 19.57
N ASP A 67 -13.68 -5.57 20.35
CA ASP A 67 -14.03 -7.00 20.24
C ASP A 67 -14.85 -7.30 18.97
N ILE A 68 -15.62 -6.33 18.47
CA ILE A 68 -16.34 -6.41 17.19
C ILE A 68 -15.35 -6.39 16.02
N TYR A 69 -14.33 -5.52 16.04
CA TYR A 69 -13.25 -5.55 15.05
C TYR A 69 -12.53 -6.90 15.06
N ALA A 70 -12.18 -7.41 16.26
CA ALA A 70 -11.53 -8.70 16.40
C ALA A 70 -12.39 -9.85 15.81
N CYS A 71 -13.68 -9.87 16.12
CA CYS A 71 -14.63 -10.84 15.58
C CYS A 71 -14.74 -10.74 14.06
N ALA A 72 -14.83 -9.52 13.51
CA ALA A 72 -14.92 -9.31 12.07
C ALA A 72 -13.65 -9.81 11.37
N ILE A 73 -12.45 -9.39 11.83
CA ILE A 73 -11.17 -9.80 11.24
C ILE A 73 -10.98 -11.33 11.29
N GLU A 74 -11.43 -11.98 12.36
CA GLU A 74 -11.29 -13.43 12.49
C GLU A 74 -12.15 -14.21 11.49
N ASN A 75 -13.39 -13.75 11.25
CA ASN A 75 -14.42 -14.50 10.54
C ASN A 75 -14.69 -14.00 9.11
N MET A 76 -14.14 -12.85 8.72
CA MET A 76 -14.39 -12.23 7.42
C MET A 76 -13.75 -13.02 6.27
N LYS A 77 -14.52 -13.21 5.20
CA LYS A 77 -14.01 -13.73 3.93
C LYS A 77 -13.42 -12.58 3.13
N TYR A 78 -12.10 -12.58 2.98
CA TYR A 78 -11.36 -11.52 2.30
C TYR A 78 -11.51 -11.60 0.77
N ASN A 79 -12.26 -10.65 0.21
CA ASN A 79 -12.48 -10.41 -1.21
C ASN A 79 -12.41 -8.88 -1.49
N LEU A 80 -11.49 -8.47 -2.37
CA LEU A 80 -11.30 -7.06 -2.72
C LEU A 80 -12.53 -6.41 -3.40
N GLU A 81 -13.42 -7.20 -3.99
CA GLU A 81 -14.68 -6.71 -4.57
C GLU A 81 -15.73 -6.35 -3.50
N SER A 82 -15.51 -6.73 -2.25
CA SER A 82 -16.39 -6.41 -1.14
C SER A 82 -16.11 -5.01 -0.60
N GLU A 83 -17.10 -4.11 -0.68
CA GLU A 83 -17.04 -2.79 -0.04
C GLU A 83 -16.85 -2.89 1.48
N CYS A 84 -17.37 -3.95 2.10
CA CYS A 84 -17.15 -4.24 3.51
C CYS A 84 -15.67 -4.48 3.85
N ASN A 85 -14.93 -5.17 2.97
CA ASN A 85 -13.49 -5.37 3.16
C ASN A 85 -12.71 -4.07 2.92
N ARG A 86 -13.11 -3.29 1.91
CA ARG A 86 -12.49 -1.98 1.63
C ARG A 86 -12.69 -1.02 2.80
N GLY A 87 -13.90 -0.95 3.35
CA GLY A 87 -14.23 -0.17 4.54
C GLY A 87 -13.38 -0.57 5.74
N LEU A 88 -13.25 -1.88 6.03
CA LEU A 88 -12.34 -2.34 7.09
C LEU A 88 -10.89 -1.88 6.84
N VAL A 89 -10.38 -2.01 5.61
CA VAL A 89 -9.02 -1.54 5.28
C VAL A 89 -8.89 -0.04 5.51
N HIS A 90 -9.86 0.76 5.07
CA HIS A 90 -9.84 2.21 5.28
C HIS A 90 -9.80 2.54 6.77
N HIS A 91 -10.58 1.80 7.57
CA HIS A 91 -10.59 1.97 9.00
C HIS A 91 -9.23 1.66 9.62
N LEU A 92 -8.63 0.53 9.27
CA LEU A 92 -7.33 0.12 9.82
C LEU A 92 -6.19 1.06 9.40
N VAL A 93 -6.20 1.57 8.16
CA VAL A 93 -5.25 2.60 7.71
C VAL A 93 -5.39 3.86 8.56
N PHE A 94 -6.61 4.31 8.83
CA PHE A 94 -6.84 5.46 9.70
C PHE A 94 -6.40 5.20 11.14
N LEU A 95 -6.91 4.12 11.76
CA LEU A 95 -6.62 3.78 13.14
C LEU A 95 -5.12 3.69 13.40
N TYR A 96 -4.38 3.05 12.48
CA TYR A 96 -2.93 2.94 12.58
C TYR A 96 -2.24 4.27 12.31
N GLY A 97 -2.60 4.95 11.22
CA GLY A 97 -2.00 6.22 10.82
C GLY A 97 -2.09 7.28 11.90
N TRP A 98 -3.24 7.40 12.56
CA TRP A 98 -3.49 8.36 13.65
C TRP A 98 -3.06 7.83 15.04
N GLY A 99 -2.41 6.67 15.10
CA GLY A 99 -1.86 6.12 16.35
C GLY A 99 -2.90 5.65 17.36
N ILE A 100 -4.13 5.38 16.93
CA ILE A 100 -5.19 4.77 17.75
C ILE A 100 -4.88 3.29 18.01
N ILE A 101 -4.28 2.61 17.03
CA ILE A 101 -3.70 1.27 17.17
C ILE A 101 -2.21 1.29 16.82
N SER A 102 -1.48 0.30 17.33
CA SER A 102 -0.05 0.12 17.10
C SER A 102 0.24 -1.15 16.27
N LEU A 103 1.50 -1.33 15.85
CA LEU A 103 1.94 -2.55 15.15
C LEU A 103 1.81 -3.81 16.04
N ASP A 104 1.91 -3.64 17.35
CA ASP A 104 1.81 -4.72 18.34
C ASP A 104 0.36 -4.99 18.76
N GLU A 105 -0.60 -4.23 18.25
CA GLU A 105 -2.01 -4.43 18.55
C GLU A 105 -2.47 -5.78 17.96
N PRO A 106 -3.01 -6.70 18.79
CA PRO A 106 -3.35 -8.05 18.33
C PRO A 106 -4.29 -8.08 17.13
N ILE A 107 -5.27 -7.17 17.07
CA ILE A 107 -6.19 -7.11 15.93
C ILE A 107 -5.49 -6.71 14.63
N PHE A 108 -4.46 -5.87 14.70
CA PHE A 108 -3.74 -5.41 13.53
C PHE A 108 -2.84 -6.51 13.01
N GLN A 109 -2.10 -7.19 13.90
CA GLN A 109 -1.34 -8.38 13.55
C GLN A 109 -2.24 -9.45 12.91
N ARG A 110 -3.41 -9.70 13.50
CA ARG A 110 -4.37 -10.68 13.00
C ARG A 110 -4.88 -10.36 11.59
N PHE A 111 -5.12 -9.07 11.29
CA PHE A 111 -5.46 -8.64 9.94
C PHE A 111 -4.36 -9.03 8.94
N TRP A 112 -3.10 -8.72 9.24
CA TRP A 112 -1.98 -9.03 8.34
C TRP A 112 -1.75 -10.53 8.14
N GLU A 113 -2.02 -11.34 9.17
CA GLU A 113 -1.97 -12.80 9.10
C GLU A 113 -3.08 -13.39 8.21
N LYS A 114 -4.30 -12.86 8.31
CA LYS A 114 -5.50 -13.45 7.69
C LYS A 114 -5.83 -12.89 6.31
N ALA A 115 -5.55 -11.62 6.07
CA ALA A 115 -5.79 -10.99 4.79
C ALA A 115 -4.96 -11.68 3.69
N ASN A 116 -5.53 -11.84 2.50
CA ASN A 116 -4.75 -12.30 1.34
C ASN A 116 -3.96 -11.15 0.71
N ASP A 117 -3.07 -11.48 -0.22
CA ASP A 117 -2.22 -10.51 -0.93
C ASP A 117 -3.01 -9.34 -1.52
N ASN A 118 -4.18 -9.59 -2.13
CA ASN A 118 -5.00 -8.53 -2.73
C ASN A 118 -5.49 -7.51 -1.68
N ILE A 119 -5.94 -7.98 -0.52
CA ILE A 119 -6.41 -7.09 0.57
C ILE A 119 -5.23 -6.35 1.22
N ARG A 120 -4.09 -7.02 1.42
CA ARG A 120 -2.86 -6.36 1.91
C ARG A 120 -2.35 -5.31 0.93
N GLY A 121 -2.32 -5.62 -0.36
CA GLY A 121 -2.01 -4.67 -1.43
C GLY A 121 -2.93 -3.47 -1.44
N TYR A 122 -4.24 -3.69 -1.26
CA TYR A 122 -5.21 -2.59 -1.14
C TYR A 122 -4.97 -1.71 0.10
N PHE A 123 -4.52 -2.28 1.21
CA PHE A 123 -4.08 -1.50 2.38
C PHE A 123 -2.93 -0.56 2.02
N ILE A 124 -1.90 -1.08 1.36
CA ILE A 124 -0.74 -0.28 0.94
C ILE A 124 -1.18 0.81 -0.05
N TRP A 125 -2.03 0.47 -1.02
CA TRP A 125 -2.59 1.43 -1.97
C TRP A 125 -3.41 2.53 -1.28
N TYR A 126 -4.28 2.18 -0.33
CA TYR A 126 -5.11 3.18 0.35
C TYR A 126 -4.28 4.09 1.26
N THR A 127 -3.17 3.58 1.80
CA THR A 127 -2.20 4.40 2.53
C THR A 127 -1.61 5.49 1.65
N GLU A 128 -1.35 5.19 0.38
CA GLU A 128 -0.92 6.16 -0.62
C GLU A 128 -1.95 7.29 -0.81
N GLN A 129 -3.24 6.94 -0.87
CA GLN A 129 -4.32 7.93 -0.94
C GLN A 129 -4.33 8.86 0.27
N GLN A 130 -3.95 8.37 1.46
CA GLN A 130 -3.78 9.23 2.64
C GLN A 130 -2.54 10.12 2.51
N LEU A 131 -1.42 9.59 2.03
CA LEU A 131 -0.19 10.35 1.81
C LEU A 131 -0.37 11.49 0.81
N LYS A 132 -1.22 11.33 -0.21
CA LYS A 132 -1.54 12.39 -1.19
C LYS A 132 -2.27 13.60 -0.61
N LYS A 133 -2.82 13.51 0.60
CA LYS A 133 -3.52 14.65 1.23
C LYS A 133 -2.55 15.80 1.49
N ASP A 134 -3.01 17.03 1.25
CA ASP A 134 -2.18 18.22 1.38
C ASP A 134 -1.64 18.39 2.80
N GLU A 135 -2.52 18.27 3.79
CA GLU A 135 -2.25 18.47 5.22
C GLU A 135 -2.17 17.14 5.97
N ILE A 136 -1.16 16.32 5.67
CA ILE A 136 -0.88 15.11 6.46
C ILE A 136 0.18 15.40 7.55
N PRO A 137 -0.14 15.17 8.84
CA PRO A 137 0.82 15.30 9.94
C PRO A 137 2.05 14.40 9.78
N ARG A 138 3.20 14.90 10.27
CA ARG A 138 4.51 14.22 10.13
C ARG A 138 4.60 12.90 10.88
N ASP A 139 3.93 12.79 12.01
CA ASP A 139 3.81 11.56 12.81
C ASP A 139 3.05 10.46 12.05
N ILE A 140 2.01 10.81 11.29
CA ILE A 140 1.29 9.87 10.43
C ILE A 140 2.21 9.34 9.32
N ILE A 141 2.94 10.23 8.63
CA ILE A 141 3.93 9.83 7.62
C ILE A 141 4.96 8.87 8.25
N GLN A 142 5.45 9.19 9.45
CA GLN A 142 6.44 8.36 10.13
C GLN A 142 5.89 6.98 10.50
N ARG A 143 4.64 6.89 10.95
CA ARG A 143 3.96 5.60 11.20
C ARG A 143 3.81 4.78 9.93
N PHE A 144 3.43 5.39 8.80
CA PHE A 144 3.34 4.66 7.53
C PHE A 144 4.72 4.15 7.05
N LYS A 145 5.80 4.92 7.28
CA LYS A 145 7.16 4.43 7.02
C LYS A 145 7.55 3.25 7.92
N GLU A 146 7.16 3.29 9.19
CA GLU A 146 7.39 2.19 10.15
C GLU A 146 6.61 0.94 9.77
N LEU A 147 5.36 1.10 9.33
CA LEU A 147 4.56 0.01 8.79
C LEU A 147 5.26 -0.63 7.60
N TRP A 148 5.69 0.18 6.63
CA TRP A 148 6.34 -0.36 5.43
C TRP A 148 7.61 -1.14 5.77
N LYS A 149 8.46 -0.62 6.67
CA LYS A 149 9.64 -1.35 7.13
C LYS A 149 9.28 -2.68 7.78
N TRP A 150 8.30 -2.67 8.69
CA TRP A 150 7.83 -3.88 9.37
C TRP A 150 7.31 -4.93 8.37
N ARG A 151 6.54 -4.50 7.37
CA ARG A 151 6.06 -5.37 6.29
C ARG A 151 7.19 -5.92 5.44
N LEU A 152 8.10 -5.05 5.01
CA LEU A 152 9.23 -5.44 4.17
C LEU A 152 10.15 -6.45 4.88
N ASP A 153 10.40 -6.24 6.17
CA ASP A 153 11.16 -7.19 6.99
C ASP A 153 10.45 -8.54 7.14
N TYR A 154 9.13 -8.54 7.28
CA TYR A 154 8.35 -9.79 7.27
C TYR A 154 8.48 -10.53 5.92
N ILE A 155 8.33 -9.83 4.80
CA ILE A 155 8.42 -10.42 3.44
C ILE A 155 9.84 -10.92 3.13
N ARG A 156 10.89 -10.26 3.64
CA ARG A 156 12.27 -10.74 3.47
C ARG A 156 12.50 -12.10 4.11
N ASN A 157 11.89 -12.33 5.28
CA ASN A 157 12.14 -13.49 6.12
C ASN A 157 11.14 -14.63 5.90
N THR A 158 10.03 -14.40 5.18
CA THR A 158 9.08 -15.46 4.84
C THR A 158 9.59 -16.35 3.69
N SER A 159 9.20 -17.62 3.73
CA SER A 159 9.49 -18.59 2.66
C SER A 159 8.57 -18.42 1.44
N ASN A 160 7.34 -17.92 1.64
CA ASN A 160 6.33 -17.79 0.58
C ASN A 160 6.20 -16.35 0.07
N LYS A 161 7.23 -15.83 -0.59
CA LYS A 161 7.23 -14.46 -1.13
C LYS A 161 6.17 -14.21 -2.21
N ASN A 162 5.65 -15.27 -2.83
CA ASN A 162 4.61 -15.17 -3.86
C ASN A 162 3.29 -14.63 -3.32
N ASP A 163 3.04 -14.71 -2.01
CA ASP A 163 1.81 -14.22 -1.37
C ASP A 163 1.84 -12.72 -1.02
N PHE A 164 2.83 -11.97 -1.52
CA PHE A 164 3.03 -10.54 -1.16
C PHE A 164 3.26 -9.64 -2.38
N GLN A 165 2.96 -10.11 -3.59
CA GLN A 165 3.29 -9.40 -4.80
C GLN A 165 2.43 -8.14 -4.99
N LYS A 166 1.15 -8.20 -4.64
CA LYS A 166 0.27 -7.01 -4.63
C LYS A 166 0.65 -6.05 -3.53
N GLU A 167 1.10 -6.54 -2.37
CA GLU A 167 1.64 -5.67 -1.33
C GLU A 167 2.87 -4.88 -1.81
N LEU A 168 3.83 -5.56 -2.46
CA LEU A 168 5.04 -4.95 -3.01
C LEU A 168 4.74 -3.98 -4.16
N GLU A 169 3.90 -4.38 -5.11
CA GLU A 169 3.51 -3.58 -6.28
C GLU A 169 2.87 -2.24 -5.86
N ASN A 170 1.93 -2.27 -4.92
CA ASN A 170 1.22 -1.06 -4.50
C ASN A 170 2.08 -0.08 -3.69
N PHE A 171 3.22 -0.50 -3.12
CA PHE A 171 4.13 0.44 -2.47
C PHE A 171 4.76 1.41 -3.47
N ILE A 172 4.93 1.02 -4.73
CA ILE A 172 5.57 1.84 -5.76
C ILE A 172 4.81 3.16 -5.95
N GLU A 173 3.48 3.12 -5.83
CA GLU A 173 2.63 4.29 -5.91
C GLU A 173 2.92 5.34 -4.82
N TRP A 174 3.50 4.95 -3.68
CA TRP A 174 3.83 5.90 -2.60
C TRP A 174 4.82 6.98 -3.06
N MET A 175 5.63 6.67 -4.07
CA MET A 175 6.57 7.62 -4.67
C MET A 175 5.84 8.84 -5.25
N ASN A 176 4.60 8.65 -5.74
CA ASN A 176 3.79 9.71 -6.33
C ASN A 176 3.25 10.71 -5.31
N SER A 177 3.26 10.37 -4.01
CA SER A 177 2.80 11.27 -2.95
C SER A 177 3.71 12.48 -2.72
N LYS A 178 5.02 12.36 -3.04
CA LYS A 178 6.08 13.35 -2.74
C LYS A 178 6.12 13.82 -1.26
N LYS A 179 5.52 13.07 -0.32
CA LYS A 179 5.55 13.38 1.13
C LYS A 179 6.68 12.66 1.88
N LEU A 180 7.30 11.69 1.24
CA LEU A 180 8.35 10.86 1.83
C LEU A 180 9.71 11.53 1.61
N ASP A 181 10.66 11.22 2.49
CA ASP A 181 12.06 11.59 2.26
C ASP A 181 12.59 10.85 1.02
N ASP A 182 13.13 11.58 0.05
CA ASP A 182 13.57 11.06 -1.25
C ASP A 182 14.52 9.86 -1.11
N LYS A 183 15.49 9.95 -0.19
CA LYS A 183 16.47 8.89 0.02
C LYS A 183 15.81 7.65 0.60
N TRP A 184 15.02 7.82 1.66
CA TRP A 184 14.26 6.73 2.27
C TRP A 184 13.35 6.04 1.25
N ALA A 185 12.62 6.82 0.46
CA ALA A 185 11.67 6.32 -0.51
C ALA A 185 12.38 5.49 -1.60
N LEU A 186 13.50 5.99 -2.13
CA LEU A 186 14.29 5.30 -3.15
C LEU A 186 15.00 4.04 -2.62
N GLU A 187 15.56 4.08 -1.40
CA GLU A 187 16.12 2.89 -0.76
C GLU A 187 15.07 1.81 -0.58
N ASN A 188 13.86 2.17 -0.14
CA ASN A 188 12.77 1.20 0.02
C ASN A 188 12.25 0.69 -1.32
N LEU A 189 12.17 1.54 -2.35
CA LEU A 189 11.80 1.12 -3.71
C LEU A 189 12.78 0.08 -4.28
N ILE A 190 14.09 0.27 -4.07
CA ILE A 190 15.13 -0.71 -4.44
C ILE A 190 14.93 -2.04 -3.71
N GLU A 191 14.55 -1.99 -2.44
CA GLU A 191 14.30 -3.21 -1.66
C GLU A 191 13.00 -3.91 -2.08
N THR A 192 11.96 -3.15 -2.42
CA THR A 192 10.71 -3.67 -3.00
C THR A 192 10.99 -4.43 -4.28
N ILE A 193 11.68 -3.82 -5.25
CA ILE A 193 11.94 -4.45 -6.56
C ILE A 193 12.81 -5.71 -6.41
N LYS A 194 13.70 -5.79 -5.40
CA LYS A 194 14.46 -7.02 -5.11
C LYS A 194 13.57 -8.19 -4.70
N LEU A 195 12.45 -7.92 -4.05
CA LEU A 195 11.49 -8.93 -3.59
C LEU A 195 10.35 -9.19 -4.59
N SER A 196 10.12 -8.30 -5.55
CA SER A 196 9.16 -8.51 -6.64
C SER A 196 9.58 -9.66 -7.55
N ASN A 197 8.62 -10.49 -7.94
CA ASN A 197 8.80 -11.62 -8.86
C ASN A 197 8.88 -11.18 -10.32
N SER A 198 8.17 -10.12 -10.67
CA SER A 198 8.08 -9.57 -12.01
C SER A 198 8.03 -8.05 -11.97
N ILE A 199 8.45 -7.44 -13.06
CA ILE A 199 8.31 -6.01 -13.28
C ILE A 199 6.95 -5.77 -13.96
N THR A 200 6.19 -4.83 -13.41
CA THR A 200 4.90 -4.39 -13.93
C THR A 200 5.01 -2.96 -14.46
N TYR A 201 3.92 -2.41 -15.00
CA TYR A 201 3.91 -1.04 -15.48
C TYR A 201 4.24 -0.03 -14.37
N GLU A 202 3.78 -0.26 -13.14
CA GLU A 202 4.01 0.59 -11.97
C GLU A 202 5.50 0.77 -11.67
N HIS A 203 6.29 -0.30 -11.86
CA HIS A 203 7.75 -0.24 -11.70
C HIS A 203 8.41 0.66 -12.76
N ILE A 204 7.81 0.79 -13.94
CA ILE A 204 8.30 1.68 -15.00
C ILE A 204 7.79 3.11 -14.81
N SER A 205 6.51 3.28 -14.48
CA SER A 205 5.87 4.60 -14.38
C SER A 205 6.56 5.49 -13.34
N VAL A 206 7.08 4.89 -12.27
CA VAL A 206 7.82 5.60 -11.21
C VAL A 206 9.10 6.29 -11.73
N LEU A 207 9.66 5.88 -12.87
CA LEU A 207 10.85 6.51 -13.44
C LEU A 207 10.62 8.01 -13.68
N GLU A 208 9.41 8.43 -14.08
CA GLU A 208 9.10 9.85 -14.28
C GLU A 208 9.21 10.64 -12.97
N THR A 209 8.73 10.07 -11.86
CA THR A 209 8.85 10.69 -10.53
C THR A 209 10.31 10.73 -10.05
N LEU A 210 11.15 9.79 -10.47
CA LEU A 210 12.55 9.72 -10.06
C LEU A 210 13.47 10.74 -10.76
N ILE A 211 13.05 11.36 -11.87
CA ILE A 211 13.86 12.36 -12.61
C ILE A 211 14.33 13.48 -11.67
N GLU A 212 13.41 14.03 -10.87
CA GLU A 212 13.72 15.09 -9.88
C GLU A 212 14.72 14.63 -8.82
N THR A 213 14.78 13.32 -8.55
CA THR A 213 15.63 12.69 -7.53
C THR A 213 17.05 12.43 -8.03
N VAL A 214 17.27 12.36 -9.35
CA VAL A 214 18.58 12.08 -9.97
C VAL A 214 19.64 13.06 -9.50
N ASN A 215 19.32 14.36 -9.39
CA ASN A 215 20.27 15.37 -8.95
C ASN A 215 20.76 15.16 -7.50
N LYS A 216 19.91 14.59 -6.64
CA LYS A 216 20.20 14.39 -5.22
C LYS A 216 20.87 13.04 -4.96
N PHE A 217 20.37 11.98 -5.61
CA PHE A 217 20.79 10.59 -5.36
C PHE A 217 21.02 9.80 -6.66
N PRO A 218 21.93 10.25 -7.55
CA PRO A 218 22.07 9.66 -8.88
C PRO A 218 22.49 8.19 -8.84
N GLU A 219 23.33 7.82 -7.88
CA GLU A 219 23.77 6.43 -7.71
C GLU A 219 22.62 5.49 -7.33
N LEU A 220 21.76 5.91 -6.40
CA LEU A 220 20.59 5.12 -6.01
C LEU A 220 19.59 5.00 -7.17
N VAL A 221 19.40 6.06 -7.96
CA VAL A 221 18.51 5.99 -9.14
C VAL A 221 19.07 5.01 -10.18
N LEU A 222 20.38 5.03 -10.43
CA LEU A 222 21.03 4.07 -11.33
C LEU A 222 20.96 2.64 -10.79
N ASN A 223 21.06 2.44 -9.47
CA ASN A 223 20.87 1.12 -8.84
C ASN A 223 19.45 0.59 -9.08
N TYR A 224 18.44 1.44 -8.93
CA TYR A 224 17.05 1.07 -9.23
C TYR A 224 16.88 0.70 -10.70
N LEU A 225 17.35 1.56 -11.61
CA LEU A 225 17.26 1.32 -13.05
C LEU A 225 17.96 0.03 -13.46
N GLU A 226 19.17 -0.23 -12.96
CA GLU A 226 19.92 -1.47 -13.23
C GLU A 226 19.15 -2.72 -12.79
N LEU A 227 18.58 -2.71 -11.57
CA LEU A 227 17.78 -3.83 -11.06
C LEU A 227 16.50 -4.03 -11.88
N LEU A 228 15.83 -2.94 -12.26
CA LEU A 228 14.65 -2.96 -13.11
C LEU A 228 14.96 -3.57 -14.47
N ILE A 229 16.04 -3.11 -15.12
CA ILE A 229 16.49 -3.65 -16.40
C ILE A 229 16.95 -5.10 -16.28
N TYR A 230 17.46 -5.55 -15.14
CA TYR A 230 17.81 -6.96 -14.96
C TYR A 230 16.57 -7.86 -14.82
N LYS A 231 15.55 -7.40 -14.11
CA LYS A 231 14.36 -8.19 -13.77
C LYS A 231 13.25 -8.14 -14.81
N VAL A 232 13.12 -7.06 -15.57
CA VAL A 232 12.06 -6.91 -16.56
C VAL A 232 12.15 -7.99 -17.64
N SER A 233 11.03 -8.54 -18.10
CA SER A 233 11.04 -9.53 -19.19
C SER A 233 11.47 -8.86 -20.50
N GLU A 234 11.92 -9.64 -21.50
CA GLU A 234 12.29 -9.04 -22.80
C GLU A 234 11.08 -8.43 -23.52
N ILE A 235 9.90 -9.04 -23.35
CA ILE A 235 8.63 -8.55 -23.90
C ILE A 235 8.29 -7.20 -23.27
N ASP A 236 8.32 -7.10 -21.94
CA ASP A 236 8.00 -5.87 -21.22
C ASP A 236 9.07 -4.79 -21.45
N LEU A 237 10.34 -5.18 -21.54
CA LEU A 237 11.42 -4.25 -21.90
C LEU A 237 11.18 -3.60 -23.27
N ASN A 238 10.75 -4.40 -24.25
CA ASN A 238 10.43 -3.89 -25.58
C ASN A 238 9.12 -3.07 -25.58
N LEU A 239 8.13 -3.45 -24.76
CA LEU A 239 6.87 -2.72 -24.60
C LEU A 239 7.09 -1.32 -24.03
N TYR A 240 7.93 -1.20 -23.00
CA TYR A 240 8.19 0.05 -22.27
C TYR A 240 9.49 0.74 -22.66
N LEU A 241 10.05 0.38 -23.82
CA LEU A 241 11.34 0.87 -24.27
C LEU A 241 11.37 2.39 -24.42
N THR A 242 10.25 2.99 -24.82
CA THR A 242 10.14 4.43 -25.04
C THR A 242 10.33 5.21 -23.74
N GLU A 243 9.65 4.80 -22.68
CA GLU A 243 9.71 5.38 -21.35
C GLU A 243 11.11 5.21 -20.74
N ILE A 244 11.66 3.99 -20.84
CA ILE A 244 13.02 3.68 -20.37
C ILE A 244 14.06 4.53 -21.11
N LYS A 245 13.92 4.65 -22.44
CA LYS A 245 14.83 5.44 -23.27
C LYS A 245 14.78 6.92 -22.91
N LYS A 246 13.58 7.49 -22.81
CA LYS A 246 13.37 8.88 -22.38
C LYS A 246 14.07 9.14 -21.04
N PHE A 247 13.85 8.27 -20.06
CA PHE A 247 14.48 8.39 -18.75
C PHE A 247 16.01 8.30 -18.80
N ILE A 248 16.57 7.37 -19.58
CA ILE A 248 18.03 7.25 -19.78
C ILE A 248 18.64 8.49 -20.44
N GLU A 249 17.95 9.08 -21.42
CA GLU A 249 18.39 10.32 -22.07
C GLU A 249 18.43 11.49 -21.08
N GLU A 250 17.38 11.65 -20.27
CA GLU A 250 17.32 12.69 -19.25
C GLU A 250 18.41 12.53 -18.17
N ILE A 251 18.63 11.31 -17.68
CA ILE A 251 19.75 11.02 -16.76
C ILE A 251 21.09 11.31 -17.44
N SER A 252 21.24 10.98 -18.72
CA SER A 252 22.49 11.24 -19.46
C SER A 252 22.83 12.73 -19.47
N GLU A 253 21.85 13.60 -19.72
CA GLU A 253 22.02 15.06 -19.67
C GLU A 253 22.36 15.56 -18.27
N ILE A 254 21.67 15.05 -17.23
CA ILE A 254 21.95 15.39 -15.84
C ILE A 254 23.35 14.94 -15.42
N LEU A 255 23.84 13.79 -15.91
CA LEU A 255 25.18 13.32 -15.58
C LEU A 255 26.27 14.03 -16.39
N LYS A 256 25.99 14.58 -17.57
CA LYS A 256 26.97 15.38 -18.33
C LYS A 256 27.43 16.61 -17.56
N SER A 257 26.51 17.27 -16.85
CA SER A 257 26.81 18.44 -16.00
C SER A 257 27.54 18.07 -14.71
N ASN A 258 27.66 16.78 -14.37
CA ASN A 258 28.36 16.28 -13.19
C ASN A 258 29.72 15.65 -13.58
N GLU A 259 30.80 15.99 -12.87
CA GLU A 259 32.16 15.43 -13.08
C GLU A 259 32.32 13.99 -12.53
N LYS A 260 31.25 13.18 -12.52
CA LYS A 260 31.25 11.83 -11.92
C LYS A 260 31.41 10.76 -12.99
N ASN A 261 32.66 10.40 -13.30
CA ASN A 261 32.99 9.41 -14.35
C ASN A 261 32.41 8.02 -14.04
N ASP A 262 32.45 7.56 -12.79
CA ASP A 262 31.96 6.22 -12.40
C ASP A 262 30.45 6.05 -12.68
N LEU A 263 29.65 7.11 -12.48
CA LEU A 263 28.20 7.07 -12.75
C LEU A 263 27.90 7.05 -14.26
N LYS A 264 28.74 7.71 -15.07
CA LYS A 264 28.65 7.67 -16.53
C LYS A 264 28.98 6.26 -17.05
N GLU A 265 30.00 5.62 -16.48
CA GLU A 265 30.36 4.24 -16.79
C GLU A 265 29.22 3.28 -16.42
N LYS A 266 28.64 3.44 -15.23
CA LYS A 266 27.47 2.66 -14.81
C LYS A 266 26.30 2.80 -15.78
N LEU A 267 25.96 4.02 -16.18
CA LEU A 267 24.89 4.25 -17.16
C LEU A 267 25.22 3.64 -18.52
N LYS A 268 26.49 3.68 -18.96
CA LYS A 268 26.95 3.02 -20.18
C LYS A 268 26.73 1.50 -20.11
N ASN A 269 27.04 0.87 -18.96
CA ASN A 269 26.81 -0.55 -18.76
C ASN A 269 25.32 -0.91 -18.85
N ILE A 270 24.44 -0.10 -18.25
CA ILE A 270 22.97 -0.29 -18.35
C ILE A 270 22.51 -0.23 -19.82
N LYS A 271 22.96 0.78 -20.58
CA LYS A 271 22.68 0.91 -22.03
C LYS A 271 23.14 -0.33 -22.81
N GLY A 272 24.34 -0.83 -22.51
CA GLY A 272 24.90 -2.04 -23.11
C GLY A 272 24.06 -3.29 -22.82
N ILE A 273 23.57 -3.44 -21.57
CA ILE A 273 22.67 -4.55 -21.20
C ILE A 273 21.38 -4.49 -22.04
N ILE A 274 20.79 -3.31 -22.21
CA ILE A 274 19.55 -3.17 -23.01
C ILE A 274 19.80 -3.53 -24.48
N ASN A 275 20.88 -3.02 -25.09
CA ASN A 275 21.23 -3.33 -26.48
C ASN A 275 21.44 -4.84 -26.68
N LEU A 276 22.17 -5.49 -25.76
CA LEU A 276 22.41 -6.94 -25.78
C LEU A 276 21.13 -7.74 -25.65
N ARG A 277 20.26 -7.38 -24.70
CA ARG A 277 18.99 -8.08 -24.46
C ARG A 277 18.01 -7.96 -25.61
N LEU A 278 17.98 -6.81 -26.31
CA LEU A 278 17.06 -6.58 -27.43
C LEU A 278 17.67 -6.93 -28.79
N GLY A 279 18.96 -7.25 -28.86
CA GLY A 279 19.68 -7.52 -30.12
C GLY A 279 19.68 -6.34 -31.09
N LYS A 280 19.57 -5.11 -30.58
CA LYS A 280 19.44 -3.87 -31.37
C LYS A 280 20.33 -2.79 -30.77
N ASP A 281 20.89 -1.93 -31.61
CA ASP A 281 21.63 -0.75 -31.17
C ASP A 281 20.67 0.39 -30.83
N ILE A 282 20.03 0.30 -29.66
CA ILE A 282 19.05 1.29 -29.17
C ILE A 282 19.77 2.55 -28.66
N PHE A 283 20.88 2.35 -27.98
CA PHE A 283 21.75 3.39 -27.45
C PHE A 283 23.13 3.26 -28.10
N PRO A 284 23.36 3.94 -29.24
CA PRO A 284 24.67 3.93 -29.88
C PRO A 284 25.72 4.49 -28.92
N ASP A 285 26.92 3.90 -28.94
CA ASP A 285 28.07 4.38 -28.18
C ASP A 285 28.29 5.87 -28.50
N SER A 286 28.05 6.72 -27.50
CA SER A 286 28.34 8.16 -27.51
C SER A 286 29.55 8.44 -26.65
#